data_AF-A0A6A5KBE2-F1
#
_entry.id   AF-A0A6A5KBE2-F1
#
_cell.length_a   1.000
_cell.length_b   1.000
_cell.length_c   1.000
_cell.angle_alpha   90.00
_cell.angle_beta   90.00
_cell.angle_gamma   90.00
#
_symmetry.space_group_name_H-M   'P 1'
#
loop_
_entity.id
_entity.type
_entity.pdbx_description
1 polymer ?
#
loop_
_entity_poly.entity_id
_entity_poly.type
_entity_poly.pdbx_seq_one_letter_code
_entity_poly.pdbx_strand_id
1 'polypeptide(L)'
;MHCLSYLLAAAVLCNGLSSVTAKPDETSLIERDGSLYNVFEHGATGVKIEYVNNSAICETTLGVKHISGYLSVGEQQDLFFWFFEARNSPATAPLAAWFNGGPGASSMIGLFGENGPCRIQVHDDRIPRATTANNTFSWNNNVNMLYIDQPFGAGFSRGDPLVNSTDSAAPYQRDKISKPISLIALGINNGWHDAVLQYRAYIEFAYNNPYKPFIDDVGYKSMYDAFNNDCFPVLDNCGFTESYNFTESNQPCKFAHYICQRVFWDPLVERLKDIGRDIYDIRQPYQADPFADIRDYLDQGDIRMAIGAKEWEAESKDIEDEFKTTGDFVRSYLKWLSEIVSSGVNTIIWVGDADFSCNWNGVYDVSNHILYPGSAKFSTQLLEPYLVNGKEAASFKTVYNLSFMKVFNAGHFVPHDQPELALQVFEQMMLNGTVGHARVRLRKYLSNTNHLIDLNVFNVILVQDKDDEWLAFLPRRRYRLDVVTDLKMVIKGDLVLSRSAALYGLRNTLEKLAARC
;
A
#
# COMPACT_ATOMS: atom_id res chain seq x y z
N MET A 1 26.95 59.24 45.39
CA MET A 1 26.23 59.69 44.17
C MET A 1 26.82 58.92 42.99
N HIS A 2 26.21 57.92 42.37
CA HIS A 2 24.92 57.27 42.53
C HIS A 2 25.04 55.79 42.10
N CYS A 3 24.99 54.89 43.08
CA CYS A 3 24.15 53.69 43.05
C CYS A 3 22.70 54.06 42.68
N LEU A 4 21.95 53.06 42.19
CA LEU A 4 20.52 53.01 41.85
C LEU A 4 20.15 53.25 40.38
N SER A 5 20.29 52.22 39.56
CA SER A 5 19.27 51.76 38.60
C SER A 5 19.71 50.39 38.07
N TYR A 6 18.78 49.49 37.75
CA TYR A 6 19.01 48.10 37.31
C TYR A 6 19.18 47.04 38.43
N LEU A 7 18.27 47.04 39.41
CA LEU A 7 18.01 45.88 40.29
C LEU A 7 16.53 45.42 40.27
N LEU A 8 15.77 45.75 39.22
CA LEU A 8 14.37 45.35 39.06
C LEU A 8 14.05 44.97 37.60
N ALA A 9 14.62 43.85 37.15
CA ALA A 9 14.09 43.08 36.01
C ALA A 9 14.56 41.61 36.04
N ALA A 10 14.93 41.08 37.22
CA ALA A 10 15.38 39.70 37.42
C ALA A 10 14.46 38.91 38.38
N ALA A 11 13.18 39.27 38.45
CA ALA A 11 12.23 38.66 39.39
C ALA A 11 10.88 38.25 38.79
N VAL A 12 10.73 38.21 37.46
CA VAL A 12 9.52 37.67 36.82
C VAL A 12 9.92 36.97 35.51
N LEU A 13 10.36 35.71 35.60
CA LEU A 13 10.28 34.66 34.56
C LEU A 13 10.77 33.31 35.12
N CYS A 14 10.48 33.05 36.40
CA CYS A 14 10.40 31.69 36.95
C CYS A 14 8.96 31.50 37.45
N ASN A 15 7.97 31.78 36.59
CA ASN A 15 6.68 31.13 36.74
C ASN A 15 6.87 29.71 36.26
N GLY A 16 6.71 28.78 37.20
CA GLY A 16 7.11 27.40 37.05
C GLY A 16 6.70 26.80 35.71
N LEU A 17 7.66 26.12 35.08
CA LEU A 17 7.34 24.83 34.48
C LEU A 17 6.81 23.97 35.64
N SER A 18 5.53 24.12 35.97
CA SER A 18 4.81 23.03 36.61
C SER A 18 4.99 21.87 35.65
N SER A 19 5.80 20.90 36.04
CA SER A 19 5.76 19.59 35.42
C SER A 19 4.30 19.17 35.49
N VAL A 20 3.57 19.29 34.38
CA VAL A 20 2.26 18.65 34.25
C VAL A 20 2.61 17.17 34.35
N THR A 21 2.48 16.62 35.55
CA THR A 21 2.55 15.19 35.74
C THR A 21 1.40 14.65 34.92
N ALA A 22 1.72 14.04 33.78
CA ALA A 22 0.75 13.34 32.95
C ALA A 22 -0.10 12.46 33.88
N LYS A 23 -1.41 12.44 33.66
CA LYS A 23 -2.26 11.49 34.39
C LYS A 23 -1.74 10.07 34.12
N PRO A 24 -1.92 9.12 35.04
CA PRO A 24 -1.67 7.72 34.72
C PRO A 24 -2.59 7.28 33.59
N ASP A 25 -2.12 6.32 32.79
CA ASP A 25 -2.98 5.64 31.83
C ASP A 25 -4.10 4.90 32.58
N GLU A 26 -5.31 4.93 32.02
CA GLU A 26 -6.48 4.32 32.61
C GLU A 26 -7.04 3.23 31.70
N THR A 27 -7.40 2.10 32.28
CA THR A 27 -8.12 1.02 31.59
C THR A 27 -9.41 0.71 32.32
N SER A 28 -10.52 0.65 31.59
CA SER A 28 -11.84 0.32 32.14
C SER A 28 -12.64 -0.57 31.19
N LEU A 29 -13.74 -1.13 31.71
CA LEU A 29 -14.72 -1.90 30.96
C LEU A 29 -16.06 -1.17 31.04
N ILE A 30 -16.72 -0.99 29.91
CA ILE A 30 -18.03 -0.36 29.81
C ILE A 30 -18.98 -1.31 29.10
N GLU A 31 -20.16 -1.52 29.66
CA GLU A 31 -21.24 -2.27 29.01
C GLU A 31 -22.24 -1.29 28.40
N ARG A 32 -22.54 -1.45 27.10
CA ARG A 32 -23.58 -0.71 26.38
C ARG A 32 -24.30 -1.64 25.42
N ASP A 33 -25.63 -1.60 25.44
CA ASP A 33 -26.50 -2.37 24.55
C ASP A 33 -26.15 -3.88 24.52
N GLY A 34 -25.79 -4.44 25.68
CA GLY A 34 -25.41 -5.85 25.84
C GLY A 34 -24.00 -6.21 25.34
N SER A 35 -23.21 -5.23 24.91
CA SER A 35 -21.82 -5.42 24.45
C SER A 35 -20.82 -4.85 25.45
N LEU A 36 -19.73 -5.59 25.70
CA LEU A 36 -18.62 -5.20 26.57
C LEU A 36 -17.53 -4.50 25.76
N TYR A 37 -17.24 -3.26 26.12
CA TYR A 37 -16.21 -2.42 25.51
C TYR A 37 -15.03 -2.28 26.46
N ASN A 38 -13.83 -2.48 25.95
CA ASN A 38 -12.58 -2.15 26.63
C ASN A 38 -12.27 -0.69 26.31
N VAL A 39 -11.94 0.07 27.35
CA VAL A 39 -11.56 1.47 27.22
C VAL A 39 -10.16 1.65 27.75
N PHE A 40 -9.30 2.26 26.93
CA PHE A 40 -7.98 2.73 27.31
C PHE A 40 -7.93 4.24 27.12
N GLU A 41 -7.51 5.00 28.12
CA GLU A 41 -7.25 6.43 28.03
C GLU A 41 -5.77 6.69 28.33
N HIS A 42 -5.07 7.32 27.38
CA HIS A 42 -3.67 7.65 27.53
C HIS A 42 -3.54 8.93 28.37
N GLY A 43 -3.02 8.81 29.59
CA GLY A 43 -3.11 9.88 30.57
C GLY A 43 -2.27 11.13 30.24
N ALA A 44 -1.31 11.03 29.31
CA ALA A 44 -0.54 12.17 28.83
C ALA A 44 -1.20 12.93 27.67
N THR A 45 -2.03 12.27 26.85
CA THR A 45 -2.61 12.88 25.64
C THR A 45 -4.13 13.00 25.67
N GLY A 46 -4.80 12.31 26.60
CA GLY A 46 -6.25 12.18 26.63
C GLY A 46 -6.82 11.38 25.46
N VAL A 47 -5.96 10.77 24.63
CA VAL A 47 -6.41 9.91 23.52
C VAL A 47 -7.06 8.67 24.11
N LYS A 48 -8.26 8.36 23.64
CA LYS A 48 -9.05 7.22 24.10
C LYS A 48 -9.17 6.18 22.99
N ILE A 49 -9.02 4.91 23.35
CA ILE A 49 -9.34 3.77 22.50
C ILE A 49 -10.49 3.02 23.16
N GLU A 50 -11.55 2.77 22.42
CA GLU A 50 -12.74 2.03 22.87
C GLU A 50 -13.04 0.91 21.88
N TYR A 51 -12.99 -0.35 22.31
CA TYR A 51 -13.06 -1.49 21.39
C TYR A 51 -13.73 -2.72 21.97
N VAL A 52 -14.31 -3.52 21.08
CA VAL A 52 -14.81 -4.88 21.38
C VAL A 52 -13.77 -5.91 20.98
N ASN A 53 -13.79 -7.06 21.63
CA ASN A 53 -12.92 -8.20 21.31
C ASN A 53 -13.69 -9.23 20.49
N ASN A 54 -13.02 -9.80 19.49
CA ASN A 54 -13.42 -11.05 18.82
C ASN A 54 -14.90 -11.09 18.42
N SER A 55 -15.30 -10.22 17.49
CA SER A 55 -16.64 -10.24 16.89
C SER A 55 -17.03 -11.57 16.22
N ALA A 56 -16.06 -12.44 15.87
CA ALA A 56 -16.26 -13.73 15.18
C ALA A 56 -17.02 -13.65 13.84
N ILE A 57 -17.21 -12.45 13.28
CA ILE A 57 -17.96 -12.24 12.03
C ILE A 57 -17.09 -12.34 10.77
N CYS A 58 -15.76 -12.34 10.89
CA CYS A 58 -14.85 -12.36 9.75
C CYS A 58 -13.69 -13.34 10.00
N GLU A 59 -12.81 -13.01 10.94
CA GLU A 59 -11.77 -13.94 11.37
C GLU A 59 -12.38 -14.96 12.34
N THR A 60 -12.32 -16.23 11.96
CA THR A 60 -12.90 -17.36 12.70
C THR A 60 -11.85 -18.43 13.02
N THR A 61 -10.59 -18.20 12.63
CA THR A 61 -9.47 -19.09 12.94
C THR A 61 -9.25 -19.13 14.44
N LEU A 62 -9.28 -20.35 15.01
CA LEU A 62 -9.15 -20.55 16.45
C LEU A 62 -7.83 -19.97 16.98
N GLY A 63 -7.93 -19.13 18.00
CA GLY A 63 -6.78 -18.54 18.69
C GLY A 63 -6.24 -17.25 18.07
N VAL A 64 -6.77 -16.82 16.91
CA VAL A 64 -6.42 -15.53 16.30
C VAL A 64 -7.29 -14.44 16.91
N LYS A 65 -6.66 -13.45 17.55
CA LYS A 65 -7.40 -12.35 18.17
C LYS A 65 -7.64 -11.24 17.16
N HIS A 66 -8.75 -10.54 17.34
CA HIS A 66 -9.03 -9.32 16.62
C HIS A 66 -9.85 -8.37 17.48
N ILE A 67 -9.68 -7.07 17.25
CA ILE A 67 -10.39 -6.02 17.96
C ILE A 67 -10.87 -4.97 16.97
N SER A 68 -12.02 -4.37 17.24
CA SER A 68 -12.59 -3.30 16.44
C SER A 68 -13.25 -2.26 17.32
N GLY A 69 -13.23 -1.01 16.87
CA GLY A 69 -13.79 0.09 17.64
C GLY A 69 -13.19 1.41 17.22
N TYR A 70 -13.09 2.34 18.17
CA TYR A 70 -12.79 3.74 17.91
C TYR A 70 -11.53 4.23 18.62
N LEU A 71 -10.72 4.98 17.89
CA LEU A 71 -9.66 5.83 18.39
C LEU A 71 -10.16 7.29 18.41
N SER A 72 -10.39 7.82 19.60
CA SER A 72 -10.83 9.21 19.82
C SER A 72 -9.62 10.11 20.06
N VAL A 73 -9.40 11.07 19.16
CA VAL A 73 -8.25 12.01 19.22
C VAL A 73 -8.62 13.43 19.67
N GLY A 74 -9.90 13.68 19.92
CA GLY A 74 -10.48 14.94 20.37
C GLY A 74 -11.98 14.80 20.65
N GLU A 75 -12.66 15.90 20.97
CA GLU A 75 -14.11 15.89 21.11
C GLU A 75 -14.76 15.57 19.76
N GLN A 76 -15.54 14.48 19.72
CA GLN A 76 -16.27 14.01 18.53
C GLN A 76 -15.38 13.65 17.32
N GLN A 77 -14.10 13.34 17.54
CA GLN A 77 -13.17 12.94 16.48
C GLN A 77 -12.74 11.48 16.69
N ASP A 78 -13.50 10.56 16.09
CA ASP A 78 -13.41 9.13 16.29
C ASP A 78 -13.03 8.41 14.98
N LEU A 79 -11.82 7.86 14.90
CA LEU A 79 -11.42 6.98 13.80
C LEU A 79 -11.81 5.55 14.12
N PHE A 80 -12.59 4.92 13.25
CA PHE A 80 -12.86 3.50 13.34
C PHE A 80 -11.66 2.69 12.84
N PHE A 81 -11.35 1.62 13.56
CA PHE A 81 -10.32 0.68 13.17
C PHE A 81 -10.77 -0.75 13.40
N TRP A 82 -10.16 -1.66 12.64
CA TRP A 82 -10.29 -3.09 12.85
C TRP A 82 -8.92 -3.76 12.71
N PHE A 83 -8.44 -4.31 13.82
CA PHE A 83 -7.17 -5.00 13.93
C PHE A 83 -7.36 -6.51 13.95
N PHE A 84 -6.49 -7.23 13.25
CA PHE A 84 -6.39 -8.69 13.26
C PHE A 84 -4.95 -9.12 13.53
N GLU A 85 -4.76 -10.00 14.51
CA GLU A 85 -3.48 -10.66 14.71
C GLU A 85 -3.10 -11.51 13.49
N ALA A 86 -1.79 -11.67 13.28
CA ALA A 86 -1.29 -12.64 12.32
C ALA A 86 -1.71 -14.05 12.75
N ARG A 87 -2.17 -14.87 11.79
CA ARG A 87 -2.49 -16.29 12.03
C ARG A 87 -1.26 -17.08 12.44
N ASN A 88 -0.10 -16.69 11.93
CA ASN A 88 1.19 -17.29 12.26
C ASN A 88 2.04 -16.31 13.08
N SER A 89 2.42 -16.74 14.29
CA SER A 89 3.38 -16.03 15.16
C SER A 89 3.09 -14.54 15.40
N PRO A 90 1.86 -14.16 15.85
CA PRO A 90 1.44 -12.76 15.93
C PRO A 90 2.32 -11.87 16.81
N ALA A 91 2.90 -12.43 17.89
CA ALA A 91 3.78 -11.70 18.79
C ALA A 91 5.10 -11.22 18.13
N THR A 92 5.50 -11.83 17.02
CA THR A 92 6.74 -11.48 16.28
C THR A 92 6.47 -11.06 14.84
N ALA A 93 5.24 -11.20 14.36
CA ALA A 93 4.85 -10.77 13.03
C ALA A 93 4.91 -9.23 12.91
N PRO A 94 5.25 -8.68 11.74
CA PRO A 94 5.21 -7.24 11.53
C PRO A 94 3.77 -6.71 11.63
N LEU A 95 3.64 -5.39 11.76
CA LEU A 95 2.36 -4.68 11.72
C LEU A 95 2.25 -3.94 10.38
N ALA A 96 1.12 -4.07 9.70
CA ALA A 96 0.77 -3.29 8.53
C ALA A 96 -0.56 -2.56 8.76
N ALA A 97 -0.61 -1.29 8.37
CA ALA A 97 -1.84 -0.53 8.29
C ALA A 97 -2.30 -0.48 6.82
N TRP A 98 -3.61 -0.63 6.61
CA TRP A 98 -4.25 -0.55 5.31
C TRP A 98 -5.23 0.63 5.27
N PHE A 99 -5.18 1.37 4.15
CA PHE A 99 -6.01 2.53 3.89
C PHE A 99 -6.57 2.43 2.47
N ASN A 100 -7.89 2.49 2.33
CA ASN A 100 -8.53 2.72 1.02
C ASN A 100 -8.50 4.22 0.66
N GLY A 101 -8.78 4.51 -0.61
CA GLY A 101 -8.71 5.86 -1.19
C GLY A 101 -10.04 6.60 -1.18
N GLY A 102 -10.57 6.92 -2.36
CA GLY A 102 -11.73 7.78 -2.56
C GLY A 102 -11.29 9.15 -3.10
N PRO A 103 -11.06 10.17 -2.25
CA PRO A 103 -10.90 10.16 -0.78
C PRO A 103 -12.22 9.95 -0.02
N GLY A 104 -12.13 9.42 1.20
CA GLY A 104 -13.31 9.19 2.06
C GLY A 104 -13.92 7.79 1.93
N ALA A 105 -13.28 6.88 1.19
CA ALA A 105 -13.70 5.48 1.10
C ALA A 105 -13.32 4.70 2.37
N SER A 106 -14.19 3.80 2.80
CA SER A 106 -13.95 2.93 3.94
C SER A 106 -12.85 1.90 3.64
N SER A 107 -11.96 1.69 4.61
CA SER A 107 -10.96 0.61 4.58
C SER A 107 -11.58 -0.77 4.83
N MET A 108 -12.86 -0.83 5.18
CA MET A 108 -13.61 -2.08 5.23
C MET A 108 -13.81 -2.67 3.82
N ILE A 109 -13.76 -1.85 2.78
CA ILE A 109 -13.73 -2.31 1.38
C ILE A 109 -12.49 -3.19 1.16
N GLY A 110 -11.30 -2.72 1.57
CA GLY A 110 -10.08 -3.52 1.48
C GLY A 110 -10.11 -4.78 2.36
N LEU A 111 -10.71 -4.68 3.55
CA LEU A 111 -10.86 -5.81 4.47
C LEU A 111 -11.68 -6.94 3.82
N PHE A 112 -12.92 -6.67 3.39
CA PHE A 112 -13.80 -7.72 2.88
C PHE A 112 -13.58 -8.01 1.38
N GLY A 113 -13.20 -6.99 0.60
CA GLY A 113 -13.08 -7.04 -0.85
C GLY A 113 -11.69 -7.40 -1.37
N GLU A 114 -10.61 -7.07 -0.64
CA GLU A 114 -9.24 -7.12 -1.19
C GLU A 114 -8.28 -8.07 -0.46
N ASN A 115 -7.97 -7.87 0.82
CA ASN A 115 -6.85 -8.62 1.46
C ASN A 115 -7.11 -9.07 2.90
N GLY A 116 -8.27 -8.77 3.46
CA GLY A 116 -8.61 -9.16 4.82
C GLY A 116 -8.93 -10.64 5.02
N PRO A 117 -9.22 -11.02 6.28
CA PRO A 117 -9.29 -12.42 6.72
C PRO A 117 -10.41 -13.23 6.10
N CYS A 118 -11.43 -12.57 5.57
CA CYS A 118 -12.62 -13.20 5.05
C CYS A 118 -13.16 -12.49 3.81
N ARG A 119 -14.05 -13.19 3.09
CA ARG A 119 -14.88 -12.67 2.00
C ARG A 119 -16.33 -12.77 2.38
N ILE A 120 -17.12 -11.81 1.92
CA ILE A 120 -18.57 -11.90 2.01
C ILE A 120 -19.06 -12.94 0.99
N GLN A 121 -19.97 -13.78 1.42
CA GLN A 121 -20.68 -14.75 0.61
C GLN A 121 -22.15 -14.38 0.61
N VAL A 122 -22.65 -14.00 -0.55
CA VAL A 122 -24.08 -13.88 -0.80
C VAL A 122 -24.61 -15.23 -1.23
N HIS A 123 -25.69 -15.64 -0.58
CA HIS A 123 -26.37 -16.90 -0.87
C HIS A 123 -27.62 -16.64 -1.72
N ASP A 124 -28.11 -17.67 -2.41
CA ASP A 124 -29.45 -17.67 -3.04
C ASP A 124 -30.55 -17.32 -2.02
N ASP A 125 -31.74 -16.94 -2.50
CA ASP A 125 -32.91 -16.40 -1.77
C ASP A 125 -33.37 -17.23 -0.55
N ARG A 126 -32.79 -18.41 -0.32
CA ARG A 126 -33.07 -19.34 0.79
C ARG A 126 -32.28 -19.04 2.05
N ILE A 127 -31.13 -18.36 1.96
CA ILE A 127 -30.41 -17.84 3.12
C ILE A 127 -30.50 -16.32 3.02
N PRO A 128 -31.40 -15.69 3.78
CA PRO A 128 -31.75 -14.27 3.60
C PRO A 128 -30.65 -13.30 4.08
N ARG A 129 -29.43 -13.81 4.35
CA ARG A 129 -28.38 -13.07 5.00
C ARG A 129 -27.01 -13.48 4.50
N ALA A 130 -26.23 -12.50 4.07
CA ALA A 130 -24.84 -12.71 3.69
C ALA A 130 -24.03 -13.24 4.89
N THR A 131 -23.17 -14.22 4.63
CA THR A 131 -22.22 -14.75 5.62
C THR A 131 -20.80 -14.42 5.19
N THR A 132 -19.81 -14.75 6.00
CA THR A 132 -18.40 -14.67 5.59
C THR A 132 -17.78 -16.04 5.43
N ALA A 133 -16.77 -16.13 4.57
CA ALA A 133 -15.90 -17.29 4.46
C ALA A 133 -14.45 -16.89 4.55
N ASN A 134 -13.63 -17.79 5.09
CA ASN A 134 -12.22 -17.56 5.28
C ASN A 134 -11.50 -17.29 3.94
N ASN A 135 -10.68 -16.24 3.91
CA ASN A 135 -9.80 -15.92 2.79
C ASN A 135 -8.44 -16.61 3.00
N THR A 136 -8.14 -17.58 2.15
CA THR A 136 -6.86 -18.31 2.17
C THR A 136 -5.68 -17.42 1.76
N PHE A 137 -5.93 -16.35 1.00
CA PHE A 137 -4.93 -15.38 0.56
C PHE A 137 -4.86 -14.14 1.45
N SER A 138 -5.41 -14.21 2.68
CA SER A 138 -5.40 -13.05 3.56
C SER A 138 -3.98 -12.64 3.95
N TRP A 139 -3.75 -11.34 3.98
CA TRP A 139 -2.49 -10.76 4.44
C TRP A 139 -2.26 -11.01 5.93
N ASN A 140 -3.33 -11.23 6.71
CA ASN A 140 -3.17 -11.61 8.11
C ASN A 140 -2.65 -13.04 8.31
N ASN A 141 -2.37 -13.80 7.25
CA ASN A 141 -1.68 -15.09 7.38
C ASN A 141 -0.34 -14.93 8.11
N ASN A 142 0.43 -13.86 7.82
CA ASN A 142 1.80 -13.69 8.34
C ASN A 142 2.09 -12.29 8.89
N VAL A 143 1.12 -11.38 8.88
CA VAL A 143 1.27 -9.98 9.31
C VAL A 143 0.10 -9.59 10.20
N ASN A 144 0.35 -8.80 11.24
CA ASN A 144 -0.73 -8.20 12.01
C ASN A 144 -1.33 -7.06 11.16
N MET A 145 -2.62 -7.14 10.85
CA MET A 145 -3.28 -6.22 9.92
C MET A 145 -4.16 -5.23 10.67
N LEU A 146 -4.02 -3.94 10.38
CA LEU A 146 -4.82 -2.86 10.92
C LEU A 146 -5.52 -2.10 9.78
N TYR A 147 -6.84 -2.20 9.70
CA TYR A 147 -7.66 -1.44 8.75
C TYR A 147 -8.18 -0.19 9.45
N ILE A 148 -8.05 0.98 8.83
CA ILE A 148 -8.46 2.26 9.44
C ILE A 148 -9.33 3.02 8.46
N ASP A 149 -10.55 3.36 8.86
CA ASP A 149 -11.39 4.27 8.11
C ASP A 149 -10.89 5.70 8.31
N GLN A 150 -10.41 6.35 7.25
CA GLN A 150 -9.90 7.71 7.30
C GLN A 150 -10.20 8.45 5.99
N PRO A 151 -10.39 9.79 6.02
CA PRO A 151 -10.37 10.67 7.21
C PRO A 151 -11.67 10.61 8.03
N PHE A 152 -11.90 11.58 8.94
CA PHE A 152 -13.17 11.66 9.67
C PHE A 152 -14.36 11.75 8.70
N GLY A 153 -15.38 10.93 8.91
CA GLY A 153 -16.54 10.79 8.02
C GLY A 153 -16.44 9.62 7.03
N ALA A 154 -15.26 9.03 6.83
CA ALA A 154 -15.12 7.82 6.01
C ALA A 154 -15.64 6.58 6.76
N GLY A 155 -16.38 5.69 6.12
CA GLY A 155 -16.76 4.41 6.70
C GLY A 155 -17.56 4.55 8.00
N PHE A 156 -17.03 3.97 9.07
CA PHE A 156 -17.57 4.08 10.42
C PHE A 156 -16.98 5.25 11.21
N SER A 157 -15.97 5.95 10.70
CA SER A 157 -15.29 7.08 11.37
C SER A 157 -16.16 8.31 11.42
N ARG A 158 -16.08 9.07 12.52
CA ARG A 158 -16.93 10.22 12.80
C ARG A 158 -16.10 11.43 13.20
N GLY A 159 -16.56 12.59 12.77
CA GLY A 159 -15.99 13.86 13.16
C GLY A 159 -16.30 14.93 12.15
N ASP A 160 -15.67 16.08 12.33
CA ASP A 160 -15.88 17.22 11.46
C ASP A 160 -15.42 16.90 10.02
N PRO A 161 -16.33 16.93 9.02
CA PRO A 161 -16.00 16.67 7.62
C PRO A 161 -15.15 17.78 6.98
N LEU A 162 -14.76 18.83 7.72
CA LEU A 162 -13.86 19.89 7.24
C LEU A 162 -12.42 19.43 6.86
N VAL A 163 -12.17 18.11 6.84
CA VAL A 163 -10.96 17.56 6.21
C VAL A 163 -11.10 17.69 4.70
N ASN A 164 -10.34 18.63 4.12
CA ASN A 164 -10.47 19.06 2.73
C ASN A 164 -9.15 18.96 1.93
N SER A 165 -8.13 18.31 2.47
CA SER A 165 -6.85 18.09 1.79
C SER A 165 -6.12 16.90 2.40
N THR A 166 -5.16 16.34 1.66
CA THR A 166 -4.31 15.26 2.18
C THR A 166 -3.50 15.72 3.41
N ASP A 167 -3.05 16.98 3.43
CA ASP A 167 -2.32 17.55 4.57
C ASP A 167 -3.20 17.66 5.84
N SER A 168 -4.47 18.06 5.69
CA SER A 168 -5.41 18.12 6.82
C SER A 168 -5.93 16.75 7.25
N ALA A 169 -5.92 15.75 6.35
CA ALA A 169 -6.23 14.36 6.67
C ALA A 169 -5.10 13.65 7.45
N ALA A 170 -3.85 14.10 7.28
CA ALA A 170 -2.68 13.60 7.97
C ALA A 170 -2.06 14.66 8.92
N PRO A 171 -2.81 15.18 9.92
CA PRO A 171 -2.36 16.31 10.72
C PRO A 171 -1.07 15.98 11.48
N TYR A 172 -0.02 16.74 11.19
CA TYR A 172 1.30 16.57 11.78
C TYR A 172 1.30 17.02 13.26
N GLN A 173 1.06 16.10 14.20
CA GLN A 173 1.13 16.39 15.64
C GLN A 173 2.58 16.24 16.15
N ARG A 174 3.40 17.28 15.97
CA ARG A 174 4.82 17.31 16.40
C ARG A 174 5.02 17.28 17.93
N ASP A 175 3.96 17.51 18.70
CA ASP A 175 4.07 17.87 20.13
C ASP A 175 3.56 16.82 21.13
N LYS A 176 3.26 15.59 20.69
CA LYS A 176 2.88 14.51 21.62
C LYS A 176 4.06 13.58 21.88
N ILE A 177 4.25 13.29 23.17
CA ILE A 177 5.12 12.25 23.73
C ILE A 177 4.84 10.95 22.97
N SER A 178 5.58 10.68 21.90
CA SER A 178 5.34 9.58 20.99
C SER A 178 6.60 8.73 20.87
N LYS A 179 6.44 7.42 20.94
CA LYS A 179 7.50 6.49 20.55
C LYS A 179 7.52 6.47 19.03
N PRO A 180 8.69 6.61 18.39
CA PRO A 180 8.77 6.55 16.94
C PRO A 180 8.33 5.16 16.45
N ILE A 181 7.39 5.12 15.50
CA ILE A 181 7.04 3.91 14.76
C ILE A 181 8.02 3.80 13.60
N SER A 182 8.74 2.67 13.51
CA SER A 182 9.67 2.43 12.40
C SER A 182 8.92 1.98 11.16
N LEU A 183 8.75 2.87 10.18
CA LEU A 183 8.23 2.52 8.87
C LEU A 183 9.33 1.77 8.09
N ILE A 184 9.08 0.51 7.73
CA ILE A 184 10.05 -0.33 7.01
C ILE A 184 9.63 -0.61 5.57
N ALA A 185 8.34 -0.48 5.26
CA ALA A 185 7.78 -0.78 3.95
C ALA A 185 6.59 0.14 3.64
N LEU A 186 6.41 0.47 2.36
CA LEU A 186 5.28 1.22 1.83
C LEU A 186 4.79 0.53 0.55
N GLY A 187 3.54 0.04 0.57
CA GLY A 187 2.88 -0.48 -0.63
C GLY A 187 1.81 0.48 -1.11
N ILE A 188 1.78 0.74 -2.41
CA ILE A 188 0.78 1.61 -3.04
C ILE A 188 0.12 0.85 -4.19
N ASN A 189 -1.18 0.63 -4.07
CA ASN A 189 -2.05 0.00 -5.05
C ASN A 189 -2.71 1.04 -5.96
N ASN A 190 -2.45 0.98 -7.27
CA ASN A 190 -3.13 1.78 -8.29
C ASN A 190 -3.27 3.26 -7.88
N GLY A 191 -2.15 3.90 -7.50
CA GLY A 191 -2.18 5.19 -6.83
C GLY A 191 -2.29 6.41 -7.75
N TRP A 192 -2.94 7.46 -7.24
CA TRP A 192 -2.93 8.81 -7.78
C TRP A 192 -1.93 9.68 -7.02
N HIS A 193 -0.96 10.28 -7.73
CA HIS A 193 0.25 10.87 -7.17
C HIS A 193 0.65 12.18 -7.83
N ASP A 194 0.53 12.26 -9.15
CA ASP A 194 0.99 13.40 -9.92
C ASP A 194 0.06 13.63 -11.11
N ALA A 195 -0.72 14.69 -11.03
CA ALA A 195 -1.71 15.00 -12.04
C ALA A 195 -1.10 15.33 -13.41
N VAL A 196 0.09 15.94 -13.47
CA VAL A 196 0.73 16.25 -14.76
C VAL A 196 1.07 14.96 -15.50
N LEU A 197 1.69 14.01 -14.81
CA LEU A 197 2.04 12.70 -15.39
C LEU A 197 0.79 11.87 -15.69
N GLN A 198 -0.16 11.81 -14.77
CA GLN A 198 -1.29 10.89 -14.88
C GLN A 198 -2.42 11.39 -15.80
N TYR A 199 -2.65 12.70 -15.91
CA TYR A 199 -3.59 13.21 -16.92
C TYR A 199 -3.09 12.95 -18.34
N ARG A 200 -1.79 13.11 -18.59
CA ARG A 200 -1.18 12.76 -19.87
C ARG A 200 -1.33 11.26 -20.16
N ALA A 201 -1.16 10.42 -19.14
CA ALA A 201 -1.27 8.98 -19.28
C ALA A 201 -2.69 8.49 -19.62
N TYR A 202 -3.75 9.21 -19.26
CA TYR A 202 -5.11 8.88 -19.73
C TYR A 202 -5.23 8.86 -21.25
N ILE A 203 -4.55 9.80 -21.92
CA ILE A 203 -4.55 9.90 -23.39
C ILE A 203 -3.90 8.64 -23.99
N GLU A 204 -2.72 8.28 -23.47
CA GLU A 204 -1.97 7.11 -23.90
C GLU A 204 -2.74 5.81 -23.64
N PHE A 205 -3.31 5.64 -22.46
CA PHE A 205 -4.06 4.44 -22.13
C PHE A 205 -5.35 4.31 -22.96
N ALA A 206 -6.08 5.41 -23.14
CA ALA A 206 -7.31 5.41 -23.94
C ALA A 206 -7.04 5.05 -25.42
N TYR A 207 -5.89 5.46 -25.95
CA TYR A 207 -5.46 5.18 -27.31
C TYR A 207 -4.78 3.81 -27.46
N ASN A 208 -4.07 3.35 -26.42
CA ASN A 208 -3.25 2.15 -26.48
C ASN A 208 -3.21 1.44 -25.12
N ASN A 209 -4.29 0.71 -24.82
CA ASN A 209 -4.35 -0.22 -23.70
C ASN A 209 -4.31 -1.68 -24.18
N PRO A 210 -3.93 -2.64 -23.32
CA PRO A 210 -3.75 -4.05 -23.71
C PRO A 210 -5.06 -4.80 -24.02
N TYR A 211 -6.23 -4.16 -23.89
CA TYR A 211 -7.53 -4.80 -24.04
C TYR A 211 -8.27 -4.29 -25.28
N LYS A 212 -8.75 -3.05 -25.22
CA LYS A 212 -9.46 -2.40 -26.32
C LYS A 212 -9.27 -0.89 -26.24
N PRO A 213 -8.46 -0.29 -27.13
CA PRO A 213 -8.46 1.15 -27.35
C PRO A 213 -9.86 1.70 -27.57
N PHE A 214 -10.13 2.87 -26.98
CA PHE A 214 -11.43 3.52 -27.06
C PHE A 214 -11.34 4.97 -27.57
N ILE A 215 -10.16 5.45 -27.96
CA ILE A 215 -10.01 6.64 -28.80
C ILE A 215 -9.21 6.32 -30.06
N ASP A 216 -9.43 7.08 -31.13
CA ASP A 216 -8.71 6.99 -32.40
C ASP A 216 -7.63 8.09 -32.52
N ASP A 217 -6.93 8.15 -33.66
CA ASP A 217 -5.87 9.14 -33.90
C ASP A 217 -6.38 10.59 -33.77
N VAL A 218 -7.64 10.84 -34.16
CA VAL A 218 -8.27 12.16 -34.04
C VAL A 218 -8.52 12.50 -32.58
N GLY A 219 -9.06 11.56 -31.81
CA GLY A 219 -9.26 11.68 -30.37
C GLY A 219 -7.94 11.89 -29.62
N TYR A 220 -6.91 11.10 -29.94
CA TYR A 220 -5.56 11.24 -29.37
C TYR A 220 -5.02 12.65 -29.60
N LYS A 221 -5.00 13.11 -30.86
CA LYS A 221 -4.49 14.44 -31.19
C LYS A 221 -5.28 15.54 -30.50
N SER A 222 -6.62 15.47 -30.54
CA SER A 222 -7.48 16.47 -29.90
C SER A 222 -7.26 16.56 -28.40
N MET A 223 -7.12 15.43 -27.71
CA MET A 223 -6.88 15.40 -26.27
C MET A 223 -5.46 15.85 -25.92
N TYR A 224 -4.46 15.49 -26.75
CA TYR A 224 -3.10 15.96 -26.58
C TYR A 224 -2.99 17.49 -26.77
N ASP A 225 -3.66 18.04 -27.78
CA ASP A 225 -3.73 19.49 -27.99
C ASP A 225 -4.42 20.18 -26.80
N ALA A 226 -5.53 19.63 -26.31
CA ALA A 226 -6.23 20.16 -25.13
C ALA A 226 -5.39 20.06 -23.84
N PHE A 227 -4.54 19.03 -23.71
CA PHE A 227 -3.61 18.92 -22.58
C PHE A 227 -2.66 20.11 -22.56
N ASN A 228 -1.97 20.34 -23.67
CA ASN A 228 -0.93 21.36 -23.74
C ASN A 228 -1.50 22.78 -23.74
N ASN A 229 -2.67 22.99 -24.35
CA ASN A 229 -3.24 24.32 -24.50
C ASN A 229 -4.13 24.73 -23.32
N ASP A 230 -4.82 23.79 -22.66
CA ASP A 230 -5.83 24.10 -21.65
C ASP A 230 -5.43 23.64 -20.25
N CYS A 231 -5.08 22.36 -20.06
CA CYS A 231 -4.87 21.77 -18.73
C CYS A 231 -3.45 22.01 -18.17
N PHE A 232 -2.41 21.80 -18.97
CA PHE A 232 -1.02 21.96 -18.51
C PHE A 232 -0.71 23.38 -18.01
N PRO A 233 -1.11 24.48 -18.69
CA PRO A 233 -0.80 25.83 -18.21
C PRO A 233 -1.43 26.15 -16.86
N VAL A 234 -2.63 25.60 -16.57
CA VAL A 234 -3.28 25.81 -15.27
C VAL A 234 -2.71 24.92 -14.18
N LEU A 235 -2.29 23.68 -14.50
CA LEU A 235 -1.52 22.82 -13.60
C LEU A 235 -0.17 23.46 -13.23
N ASP A 236 0.51 24.05 -14.20
CA ASP A 236 1.75 24.78 -13.98
C ASP A 236 1.54 25.96 -13.01
N ASN A 237 0.52 26.76 -13.26
CA ASN A 237 0.14 27.89 -12.40
C ASN A 237 -0.32 27.46 -10.99
N CYS A 238 -0.73 26.20 -10.79
CA CYS A 238 -1.00 25.62 -9.46
C CYS A 238 0.30 25.38 -8.65
N GLY A 239 1.48 25.61 -9.24
CA GLY A 239 2.77 25.62 -8.56
C GLY A 239 3.60 24.35 -8.73
N PHE A 240 3.29 23.54 -9.75
CA PHE A 240 3.78 22.16 -9.87
C PHE A 240 4.77 21.91 -11.01
N THR A 241 5.30 22.94 -11.69
CA THR A 241 6.51 22.76 -12.50
C THR A 241 7.75 23.30 -11.78
N GLU A 242 8.70 22.39 -11.55
CA GLU A 242 10.12 22.57 -11.25
C GLU A 242 10.54 23.30 -9.94
N SER A 243 9.71 24.13 -9.31
CA SER A 243 10.16 24.97 -8.20
C SER A 243 9.89 24.42 -6.79
N TYR A 244 9.07 23.37 -6.64
CA TYR A 244 8.69 22.78 -5.33
C TYR A 244 8.28 23.81 -4.26
N ASN A 245 7.86 24.99 -4.69
CA ASN A 245 7.41 26.07 -3.82
C ASN A 245 5.90 25.97 -3.77
N PHE A 246 5.38 25.38 -2.70
CA PHE A 246 3.96 25.46 -2.36
C PHE A 246 3.57 26.93 -2.37
N THR A 247 2.86 27.38 -3.39
CA THR A 247 2.01 28.55 -3.22
C THR A 247 0.85 28.08 -2.36
N GLU A 248 0.72 28.63 -1.15
CA GLU A 248 -0.39 28.38 -0.20
C GLU A 248 -1.79 28.70 -0.77
N SER A 249 -1.92 29.00 -2.07
CA SER A 249 -3.19 29.35 -2.70
C SER A 249 -3.88 28.11 -3.27
N ASN A 250 -5.02 27.75 -2.68
CA ASN A 250 -5.91 26.71 -3.18
C ASN A 250 -6.60 27.09 -4.50
N GLN A 251 -6.69 28.39 -4.83
CA GLN A 251 -7.50 28.85 -5.97
C GLN A 251 -6.93 28.42 -7.34
N PRO A 252 -5.63 28.58 -7.64
CA PRO A 252 -5.04 28.05 -8.87
C PRO A 252 -5.26 26.55 -9.04
N CYS A 253 -5.11 25.77 -7.96
CA CYS A 253 -5.26 24.32 -7.97
C CYS A 253 -6.72 23.88 -8.14
N LYS A 254 -7.65 24.53 -7.45
CA LYS A 254 -9.08 24.32 -7.67
C LYS A 254 -9.48 24.58 -9.12
N PHE A 255 -8.97 25.67 -9.70
CA PHE A 255 -9.22 26.00 -11.10
C PHE A 255 -8.60 24.96 -12.05
N ALA A 256 -7.37 24.54 -11.79
CA ALA A 256 -6.71 23.52 -12.58
C ALA A 256 -7.44 22.17 -12.53
N HIS A 257 -7.91 21.75 -11.35
CA HIS A 257 -8.77 20.57 -11.18
C HIS A 257 -10.01 20.64 -12.08
N TYR A 258 -10.76 21.75 -12.01
CA TYR A 258 -11.96 21.93 -12.84
C TYR A 258 -11.66 21.84 -14.34
N ILE A 259 -10.60 22.48 -14.81
CA ILE A 259 -10.25 22.47 -16.25
C ILE A 259 -9.81 21.08 -16.69
N CYS A 260 -8.90 20.44 -15.96
CA CYS A 260 -8.37 19.12 -16.34
C CYS A 260 -9.43 18.02 -16.25
N GLN A 261 -10.32 18.06 -15.25
CA GLN A 261 -11.44 17.14 -15.14
C GLN A 261 -12.37 17.24 -16.36
N ARG A 262 -12.75 18.46 -16.74
CA ARG A 262 -13.64 18.71 -17.88
C ARG A 262 -13.01 18.32 -19.23
N VAL A 263 -11.70 18.48 -19.38
CA VAL A 263 -10.98 18.21 -20.63
C VAL A 263 -10.66 16.72 -20.79
N PHE A 264 -10.40 16.00 -19.69
CA PHE A 264 -9.97 14.60 -19.74
C PHE A 264 -10.96 13.64 -19.14
N TRP A 265 -11.21 13.78 -17.83
CA TRP A 265 -11.98 12.80 -17.07
C TRP A 265 -13.39 12.66 -17.61
N ASP A 266 -14.14 13.77 -17.68
CA ASP A 266 -15.54 13.77 -18.12
C ASP A 266 -15.73 13.15 -19.52
N PRO A 267 -15.00 13.58 -20.58
CA PRO A 267 -15.20 13.01 -21.92
C PRO A 267 -14.71 11.56 -22.05
N LEU A 268 -13.68 11.14 -21.30
CA LEU A 268 -13.21 9.75 -21.34
C LEU A 268 -14.16 8.81 -20.58
N VAL A 269 -14.67 9.23 -19.43
CA VAL A 269 -15.66 8.45 -18.66
C VAL A 269 -16.97 8.33 -19.43
N GLU A 270 -17.46 9.41 -20.06
CA GLU A 270 -18.66 9.32 -20.90
C GLU A 270 -18.44 8.37 -22.08
N ARG A 271 -17.23 8.34 -22.67
CA ARG A 271 -16.91 7.40 -23.72
C ARG A 271 -16.88 5.94 -23.23
N LEU A 272 -16.32 5.69 -22.05
CA LEU A 272 -16.32 4.36 -21.43
C LEU A 272 -17.75 3.89 -21.16
N LYS A 273 -18.61 4.79 -20.67
CA LYS A 273 -20.04 4.54 -20.49
C LYS A 273 -20.74 4.21 -21.82
N ASP A 274 -20.47 4.96 -22.90
CA ASP A 274 -21.05 4.71 -24.22
C ASP A 274 -20.70 3.31 -24.78
N ILE A 275 -19.50 2.81 -24.47
CA ILE A 275 -19.06 1.47 -24.86
C ILE A 275 -19.34 0.40 -23.79
N GLY A 276 -20.00 0.77 -22.69
CA GLY A 276 -20.39 -0.10 -21.59
C GLY A 276 -19.21 -0.73 -20.86
N ARG A 277 -18.20 0.07 -20.49
CA ARG A 277 -16.99 -0.35 -19.77
C ARG A 277 -16.75 0.42 -18.49
N ASP A 278 -16.27 -0.27 -17.46
CA ASP A 278 -16.00 0.30 -16.14
C ASP A 278 -14.69 1.10 -16.07
N ILE A 279 -14.62 2.05 -15.14
CA ILE A 279 -13.43 2.89 -14.90
C ILE A 279 -12.36 2.19 -14.05
N TYR A 280 -12.75 1.25 -13.20
CA TYR A 280 -11.85 0.48 -12.35
C TYR A 280 -11.35 -0.79 -13.04
N ASP A 281 -12.11 -1.30 -14.02
CA ASP A 281 -11.68 -2.40 -14.89
C ASP A 281 -12.34 -2.30 -16.26
N ILE A 282 -11.58 -1.90 -17.28
CA ILE A 282 -12.10 -1.72 -18.64
C ILE A 282 -12.55 -3.01 -19.34
N ARG A 283 -12.44 -4.16 -18.68
CA ARG A 283 -12.99 -5.45 -19.14
C ARG A 283 -14.40 -5.67 -18.63
N GLN A 284 -14.78 -5.02 -17.53
CA GLN A 284 -16.07 -5.20 -16.86
C GLN A 284 -17.16 -4.30 -17.47
N PRO A 285 -18.44 -4.66 -17.30
CA PRO A 285 -19.56 -3.77 -17.62
C PRO A 285 -19.46 -2.44 -16.86
N TYR A 286 -19.91 -1.34 -17.47
CA TYR A 286 -19.95 -0.03 -16.81
C TYR A 286 -20.69 -0.08 -15.46
N GLN A 287 -20.08 0.50 -14.42
CA GLN A 287 -20.55 0.48 -13.02
C GLN A 287 -20.63 -0.93 -12.42
N ALA A 288 -19.65 -1.78 -12.78
CA ALA A 288 -19.46 -3.03 -12.09
C ALA A 288 -18.89 -2.74 -10.70
N ASP A 289 -19.72 -2.90 -9.67
CA ASP A 289 -19.29 -2.80 -8.28
C ASP A 289 -19.10 -4.22 -7.69
N PRO A 290 -17.86 -4.73 -7.60
CA PRO A 290 -17.60 -6.04 -6.99
C PRO A 290 -17.80 -6.04 -5.47
N PHE A 291 -18.11 -4.89 -4.87
CA PHE A 291 -18.16 -4.66 -3.43
C PHE A 291 -19.52 -4.20 -2.92
N ALA A 292 -20.56 -4.21 -3.77
CA ALA A 292 -21.91 -3.80 -3.41
C ALA A 292 -22.43 -4.53 -2.15
N ASP A 293 -22.11 -5.82 -2.00
CA ASP A 293 -22.55 -6.64 -0.87
C ASP A 293 -21.88 -6.27 0.47
N ILE A 294 -20.73 -5.56 0.44
CA ILE A 294 -20.03 -5.11 1.65
C ILE A 294 -20.89 -4.10 2.41
N ARG A 295 -21.54 -3.19 1.68
CA ARG A 295 -22.48 -2.22 2.25
C ARG A 295 -23.60 -2.90 2.98
N ASP A 296 -24.31 -3.77 2.28
CA ASP A 296 -25.51 -4.42 2.79
C ASP A 296 -25.18 -5.34 3.97
N TYR A 297 -23.97 -5.92 4.00
CA TYR A 297 -23.48 -6.69 5.14
C TYR A 297 -23.20 -5.80 6.37
N LEU A 298 -22.48 -4.71 6.18
CA LEU A 298 -22.02 -3.85 7.28
C LEU A 298 -23.11 -2.95 7.86
N ASP A 299 -24.18 -2.65 7.12
CA ASP A 299 -25.29 -1.85 7.64
C ASP A 299 -26.21 -2.63 8.61
N GLN A 300 -26.09 -3.96 8.65
CA GLN A 300 -26.89 -4.81 9.54
C GLN A 300 -26.60 -4.51 11.02
N GLY A 301 -27.65 -4.24 11.79
CA GLY A 301 -27.51 -3.70 13.16
C GLY A 301 -26.73 -4.60 14.13
N ASP A 302 -26.85 -5.91 14.01
CA ASP A 302 -26.10 -6.87 14.83
C ASP A 302 -24.66 -7.09 14.32
N ILE A 303 -24.39 -6.92 13.02
CA ILE A 303 -23.01 -6.83 12.52
C ILE A 303 -22.32 -5.62 13.13
N ARG A 304 -22.95 -4.44 13.06
CA ARG A 304 -22.45 -3.20 13.68
C ARG A 304 -22.22 -3.36 15.18
N MET A 305 -23.19 -3.94 15.88
CA MET A 305 -23.09 -4.22 17.32
C MET A 305 -21.91 -5.15 17.62
N ALA A 306 -21.75 -6.23 16.86
CA ALA A 306 -20.68 -7.22 17.07
C ALA A 306 -19.27 -6.62 16.92
N ILE A 307 -19.10 -5.61 16.07
CA ILE A 307 -17.82 -4.92 15.87
C ILE A 307 -17.69 -3.60 16.66
N GLY A 308 -18.70 -3.27 17.48
CA GLY A 308 -18.73 -2.02 18.25
C GLY A 308 -18.79 -0.76 17.39
N ALA A 309 -19.30 -0.88 16.16
CA ALA A 309 -19.42 0.21 15.20
C ALA A 309 -20.78 0.91 15.26
N LYS A 310 -20.83 2.12 14.69
CA LYS A 310 -22.03 2.95 14.56
C LYS A 310 -22.52 2.94 13.11
N GLU A 311 -23.24 3.96 12.66
CA GLU A 311 -23.68 4.09 11.26
C GLU A 311 -22.50 4.05 10.28
N TRP A 312 -22.75 3.47 9.11
CA TRP A 312 -21.74 3.16 8.09
C TRP A 312 -22.00 3.93 6.81
N GLU A 313 -20.94 4.45 6.19
CA GLU A 313 -20.98 5.03 4.85
C GLU A 313 -19.79 4.54 4.00
N ALA A 314 -20.05 3.87 2.87
CA ALA A 314 -19.01 3.28 2.02
C ALA A 314 -17.95 4.28 1.57
N GLU A 315 -18.44 5.43 1.10
CA GLU A 315 -17.67 6.54 0.55
C GLU A 315 -18.41 7.83 0.91
N SER A 316 -17.74 8.74 1.61
CA SER A 316 -18.34 10.03 1.95
C SER A 316 -18.19 11.02 0.80
N LYS A 317 -19.31 11.33 0.14
CA LYS A 317 -19.34 12.32 -0.94
C LYS A 317 -18.94 13.72 -0.45
N ASP A 318 -19.30 14.05 0.78
CA ASP A 318 -18.96 15.34 1.38
C ASP A 318 -17.44 15.52 1.48
N ILE A 319 -16.70 14.46 1.86
CA ILE A 319 -15.23 14.48 1.89
C ILE A 319 -14.65 14.68 0.49
N GLU A 320 -15.13 13.92 -0.49
CA GLU A 320 -14.65 14.04 -1.88
C GLU A 320 -14.86 15.46 -2.42
N ASP A 321 -16.05 16.02 -2.22
CA ASP A 321 -16.39 17.38 -2.67
C ASP A 321 -15.56 18.45 -1.93
N GLU A 322 -15.26 18.27 -0.64
CA GLU A 322 -14.38 19.15 0.12
C GLU A 322 -12.93 19.11 -0.40
N PHE A 323 -12.38 17.95 -0.75
CA PHE A 323 -11.04 17.82 -1.35
C PHE A 323 -10.92 18.53 -2.71
N LYS A 324 -12.01 18.59 -3.48
CA LYS A 324 -12.05 19.37 -4.73
C LYS A 324 -11.96 20.87 -4.46
N THR A 325 -12.44 21.36 -3.31
CA THR A 325 -12.42 22.80 -2.98
C THR A 325 -11.00 23.35 -2.80
N THR A 326 -10.04 22.50 -2.42
CA THR A 326 -8.64 22.88 -2.23
C THR A 326 -7.75 22.55 -3.44
N GLY A 327 -8.32 21.86 -4.45
CA GLY A 327 -7.59 21.36 -5.61
C GLY A 327 -6.62 20.23 -5.26
N ASP A 328 -6.91 19.42 -4.23
CA ASP A 328 -6.00 18.38 -3.74
C ASP A 328 -5.66 17.33 -4.82
N PHE A 329 -6.66 16.95 -5.63
CA PHE A 329 -6.53 16.01 -6.74
C PHE A 329 -5.49 16.40 -7.80
N VAL A 330 -5.14 17.67 -7.93
CA VAL A 330 -4.17 18.12 -8.94
C VAL A 330 -2.79 18.42 -8.37
N ARG A 331 -2.59 18.14 -7.09
CA ARG A 331 -1.29 18.30 -6.43
C ARG A 331 -0.37 17.13 -6.76
N SER A 332 0.93 17.39 -6.66
CA SER A 332 1.97 16.36 -6.79
C SER A 332 2.50 15.92 -5.42
N TYR A 333 2.54 14.60 -5.20
CA TYR A 333 3.12 13.95 -4.04
C TYR A 333 4.47 13.29 -4.34
N LEU A 334 5.05 13.53 -5.53
CA LEU A 334 6.34 12.97 -5.95
C LEU A 334 7.49 13.32 -4.99
N LYS A 335 7.47 14.51 -4.40
CA LYS A 335 8.45 14.93 -3.39
C LYS A 335 8.45 13.98 -2.19
N TRP A 336 7.27 13.74 -1.61
CA TRP A 336 7.11 12.87 -0.44
C TRP A 336 7.47 11.42 -0.76
N LEU A 337 7.08 10.92 -1.94
CA LEU A 337 7.51 9.60 -2.41
C LEU A 337 9.04 9.51 -2.53
N SER A 338 9.67 10.55 -3.09
CA SER A 338 11.13 10.64 -3.23
C SER A 338 11.83 10.66 -1.87
N GLU A 339 11.29 11.38 -0.89
CA GLU A 339 11.81 11.42 0.48
C GLU A 339 11.68 10.05 1.19
N ILE A 340 10.52 9.39 1.08
CA ILE A 340 10.31 8.06 1.67
C ILE A 340 11.27 7.04 1.06
N VAL A 341 11.36 6.97 -0.27
CA VAL A 341 12.28 6.04 -0.94
C VAL A 341 13.74 6.37 -0.62
N SER A 342 14.12 7.65 -0.57
CA SER A 342 15.48 8.06 -0.20
C SER A 342 15.84 7.73 1.25
N SER A 343 14.85 7.59 2.15
CA SER A 343 15.06 7.18 3.54
C SER A 343 15.35 5.69 3.72
N GLY A 344 15.24 4.88 2.65
CA GLY A 344 15.53 3.45 2.67
C GLY A 344 14.32 2.56 2.99
N VAL A 345 13.11 3.14 3.07
CA VAL A 345 11.86 2.37 3.20
C VAL A 345 11.66 1.50 1.96
N ASN A 346 11.32 0.23 2.13
CA ASN A 346 11.07 -0.68 1.03
C ASN A 346 9.72 -0.35 0.38
N THR A 347 9.75 0.23 -0.81
CA THR A 347 8.55 0.75 -1.48
C THR A 347 8.20 -0.11 -2.69
N ILE A 348 6.94 -0.54 -2.78
CA ILE A 348 6.36 -1.00 -4.04
C ILE A 348 5.26 -0.05 -4.48
N ILE A 349 5.25 0.22 -5.78
CA ILE A 349 4.11 0.82 -6.46
C ILE A 349 3.68 -0.18 -7.53
N TRP A 350 2.48 -0.71 -7.39
CA TRP A 350 1.93 -1.70 -8.32
C TRP A 350 0.58 -1.25 -8.87
N VAL A 351 0.22 -1.82 -10.01
CA VAL A 351 -0.94 -1.36 -10.78
C VAL A 351 -1.46 -2.48 -11.65
N GLY A 352 -2.78 -2.63 -11.70
CA GLY A 352 -3.44 -3.54 -12.63
C GLY A 352 -3.40 -3.01 -14.06
N ASP A 353 -3.15 -3.88 -15.03
CA ASP A 353 -3.07 -3.51 -16.44
C ASP A 353 -4.42 -3.12 -17.09
N ALA A 354 -5.55 -3.41 -16.41
CA ALA A 354 -6.92 -3.10 -16.84
C ALA A 354 -7.54 -1.88 -16.14
N ASP A 355 -6.84 -1.29 -15.17
CA ASP A 355 -7.31 -0.09 -14.48
C ASP A 355 -7.24 1.12 -15.42
N PHE A 356 -8.35 1.84 -15.58
CA PHE A 356 -8.37 3.12 -16.27
C PHE A 356 -8.14 4.29 -15.30
N SER A 357 -8.84 4.29 -14.16
CA SER A 357 -8.84 5.36 -13.16
C SER A 357 -7.43 5.73 -12.70
N CYS A 358 -6.59 4.74 -12.38
CA CYS A 358 -5.18 4.96 -12.06
C CYS A 358 -4.28 4.07 -12.93
N ASN A 359 -4.43 4.25 -14.24
CA ASN A 359 -3.82 3.37 -15.24
C ASN A 359 -2.30 3.16 -15.13
N TRP A 360 -1.87 2.00 -15.63
CA TRP A 360 -0.49 1.56 -15.52
C TRP A 360 0.53 2.48 -16.21
N ASN A 361 0.14 3.19 -17.28
CA ASN A 361 1.03 4.16 -17.94
C ASN A 361 1.41 5.27 -16.97
N GLY A 362 0.42 5.87 -16.29
CA GLY A 362 0.62 6.96 -15.35
C GLY A 362 1.39 6.53 -14.11
N VAL A 363 1.03 5.38 -13.54
CA VAL A 363 1.73 4.82 -12.36
C VAL A 363 3.18 4.44 -12.70
N TYR A 364 3.43 3.94 -13.91
CA TYR A 364 4.78 3.67 -14.39
C TYR A 364 5.59 4.96 -14.54
N ASP A 365 5.01 6.00 -15.14
CA ASP A 365 5.65 7.30 -15.29
C ASP A 365 5.99 7.90 -13.93
N VAL A 366 5.03 7.94 -12.98
CA VAL A 366 5.27 8.37 -11.60
C VAL A 366 6.44 7.63 -10.98
N SER A 367 6.46 6.30 -11.08
CA SER A 367 7.52 5.45 -10.53
C SER A 367 8.91 5.78 -11.11
N ASN A 368 8.97 6.18 -12.39
CA ASN A 368 10.22 6.59 -13.04
C ASN A 368 10.67 8.01 -12.68
N HIS A 369 9.79 8.85 -12.14
CA HIS A 369 10.09 10.22 -11.72
C HIS A 369 10.44 10.34 -10.23
N ILE A 370 10.34 9.26 -9.45
CA ILE A 370 10.78 9.23 -8.05
C ILE A 370 12.30 9.46 -7.98
N LEU A 371 12.71 10.47 -7.22
CA LEU A 371 14.10 10.84 -7.01
C LEU A 371 14.68 10.14 -5.79
N TYR A 372 15.70 9.32 -6.01
CA TYR A 372 16.45 8.58 -4.99
C TYR A 372 17.80 8.12 -5.58
N PRO A 373 18.74 7.57 -4.79
CA PRO A 373 20.06 7.17 -5.30
C PRO A 373 20.05 6.19 -6.50
N GLY A 374 18.95 5.47 -6.73
CA GLY A 374 18.78 4.53 -7.83
C GLY A 374 18.06 5.07 -9.07
N SER A 375 17.58 6.32 -9.09
CA SER A 375 16.67 6.82 -10.13
C SER A 375 17.18 6.62 -11.56
N ALA A 376 18.43 6.99 -11.85
CA ALA A 376 19.00 6.85 -13.19
C ALA A 376 19.06 5.40 -13.69
N LYS A 377 19.26 4.44 -12.77
CA LYS A 377 19.22 3.01 -13.08
C LYS A 377 17.78 2.53 -13.22
N PHE A 378 16.88 2.98 -12.34
CA PHE A 378 15.48 2.58 -12.37
C PHE A 378 14.77 3.01 -13.65
N SER A 379 14.99 4.24 -14.11
CA SER A 379 14.37 4.77 -15.33
C SER A 379 14.81 4.04 -16.60
N THR A 380 16.00 3.45 -16.60
CA THR A 380 16.56 2.72 -17.75
C THR A 380 16.44 1.20 -17.65
N GLN A 381 16.12 0.67 -16.47
CA GLN A 381 15.95 -0.77 -16.26
C GLN A 381 14.65 -1.25 -16.90
N LEU A 382 14.78 -2.28 -17.74
CA LEU A 382 13.65 -2.96 -18.37
C LEU A 382 12.85 -3.74 -17.32
N LEU A 383 11.54 -3.86 -17.57
CA LEU A 383 10.68 -4.75 -16.81
C LEU A 383 11.06 -6.21 -17.12
N GLU A 384 11.08 -7.04 -16.09
CA GLU A 384 11.25 -8.49 -16.17
C GLU A 384 9.96 -9.22 -15.77
N PRO A 385 9.73 -10.45 -16.25
CA PRO A 385 8.59 -11.27 -15.82
C PRO A 385 8.61 -11.54 -14.32
N TYR A 386 7.46 -11.45 -13.66
CA TYR A 386 7.24 -11.90 -12.29
C TYR A 386 6.39 -13.16 -12.30
N LEU A 387 6.86 -14.20 -11.60
CA LEU A 387 6.22 -15.51 -11.60
C LEU A 387 5.47 -15.76 -10.28
N VAL A 388 4.28 -16.34 -10.40
CA VAL A 388 3.50 -16.94 -9.32
C VAL A 388 3.25 -18.39 -9.71
N ASN A 389 3.69 -19.34 -8.90
CA ASN A 389 3.63 -20.78 -9.19
C ASN A 389 4.18 -21.15 -10.58
N GLY A 390 5.28 -20.51 -11.00
CA GLY A 390 5.92 -20.74 -12.30
C GLY A 390 5.19 -20.13 -13.50
N LYS A 391 4.04 -19.47 -13.31
CA LYS A 391 3.32 -18.74 -14.34
C LYS A 391 3.60 -17.25 -14.24
N GLU A 392 3.85 -16.62 -15.38
CA GLU A 392 3.97 -15.16 -15.46
C GLU A 392 2.62 -14.50 -15.11
N ALA A 393 2.64 -13.64 -14.09
CA ALA A 393 1.46 -12.97 -13.55
C ALA A 393 1.62 -11.44 -13.48
N ALA A 394 2.85 -10.94 -13.62
CA ALA A 394 3.13 -9.51 -13.73
C ALA A 394 4.44 -9.26 -14.47
N SER A 395 4.70 -8.01 -14.79
CA SER A 395 6.02 -7.52 -15.18
C SER A 395 6.49 -6.49 -14.16
N PHE A 396 7.75 -6.56 -13.73
CA PHE A 396 8.23 -5.75 -12.61
C PHE A 396 9.68 -5.32 -12.80
N LYS A 397 10.12 -4.34 -12.00
CA LYS A 397 11.54 -4.02 -11.82
C LYS A 397 11.79 -3.54 -10.41
N THR A 398 12.95 -3.89 -9.87
CA THR A 398 13.42 -3.44 -8.56
C THR A 398 14.83 -2.89 -8.67
N VAL A 399 15.04 -1.69 -8.14
CA VAL A 399 16.37 -1.09 -7.94
C VAL A 399 16.45 -0.58 -6.52
N TYR A 400 17.43 -1.12 -5.78
CA TYR A 400 17.56 -0.89 -4.34
C TYR A 400 16.24 -1.20 -3.62
N ASN A 401 15.65 -0.22 -2.95
CA ASN A 401 14.44 -0.33 -2.15
C ASN A 401 13.17 0.14 -2.89
N LEU A 402 13.24 0.47 -4.18
CA LEU A 402 12.05 0.81 -4.99
C LEU A 402 11.73 -0.32 -5.98
N SER A 403 10.48 -0.76 -5.97
CA SER A 403 9.92 -1.72 -6.91
C SER A 403 8.70 -1.13 -7.64
N PHE A 404 8.62 -1.35 -8.95
CA PHE A 404 7.40 -1.15 -9.73
C PHE A 404 6.89 -2.48 -10.26
N MET A 405 5.58 -2.68 -10.27
CA MET A 405 4.97 -3.88 -10.84
C MET A 405 3.68 -3.56 -11.61
N LYS A 406 3.62 -3.97 -12.88
CA LYS A 406 2.39 -4.04 -13.67
C LYS A 406 1.81 -5.44 -13.58
N VAL A 407 0.68 -5.58 -12.93
CA VAL A 407 0.00 -6.84 -12.68
C VAL A 407 -0.94 -7.17 -13.83
N PHE A 408 -0.81 -8.38 -14.37
CA PHE A 408 -1.64 -8.80 -15.50
C PHE A 408 -3.02 -9.25 -15.05
N ASN A 409 -4.02 -8.98 -15.88
CA ASN A 409 -5.40 -9.36 -15.63
C ASN A 409 -5.99 -8.79 -14.33
N ALA A 410 -5.57 -7.60 -13.93
CA ALA A 410 -6.09 -6.90 -12.76
C ALA A 410 -6.56 -5.48 -13.12
N GLY A 411 -7.66 -5.05 -12.51
CA GLY A 411 -8.15 -3.68 -12.53
C GLY A 411 -7.59 -2.85 -11.38
N HIS A 412 -8.44 -2.00 -10.80
CA HIS A 412 -8.07 -1.06 -9.74
C HIS A 412 -7.72 -1.75 -8.43
N PHE A 413 -8.36 -2.90 -8.13
CA PHE A 413 -8.22 -3.61 -6.86
C PHE A 413 -7.35 -4.86 -7.04
N VAL A 414 -6.03 -4.70 -7.21
CA VAL A 414 -5.10 -5.81 -7.48
C VAL A 414 -5.25 -6.99 -6.50
N PRO A 415 -5.37 -6.80 -5.17
CA PRO A 415 -5.52 -7.94 -4.26
C PRO A 415 -6.87 -8.66 -4.40
N HIS A 416 -7.90 -7.99 -4.94
CA HIS A 416 -9.15 -8.63 -5.32
C HIS A 416 -8.98 -9.51 -6.57
N ASP A 417 -8.38 -8.97 -7.63
CA ASP A 417 -8.29 -9.64 -8.94
C ASP A 417 -7.20 -10.71 -9.01
N GLN A 418 -6.08 -10.49 -8.30
CA GLN A 418 -4.90 -11.35 -8.30
C GLN A 418 -4.44 -11.65 -6.84
N PRO A 419 -5.29 -12.30 -6.02
CA PRO A 419 -5.06 -12.44 -4.57
C PRO A 419 -3.79 -13.22 -4.23
N GLU A 420 -3.46 -14.26 -5.00
CA GLU A 420 -2.27 -15.07 -4.80
C GLU A 420 -0.98 -14.29 -5.07
N LEU A 421 -0.93 -13.54 -6.19
CA LEU A 421 0.17 -12.63 -6.50
C LEU A 421 0.31 -11.56 -5.41
N ALA A 422 -0.81 -10.97 -5.01
CA ALA A 422 -0.83 -9.91 -4.02
C ALA A 422 -0.26 -10.37 -2.67
N LEU A 423 -0.66 -11.56 -2.21
CA LEU A 423 -0.10 -12.14 -1.00
C LEU A 423 1.41 -12.43 -1.14
N GLN A 424 1.84 -13.03 -2.25
CA GLN A 424 3.27 -13.36 -2.47
C GLN A 424 4.15 -12.10 -2.42
N VAL A 425 3.73 -11.03 -3.07
CA VAL A 425 4.45 -9.76 -3.09
C VAL A 425 4.44 -9.10 -1.71
N PHE A 426 3.29 -9.08 -1.04
CA PHE A 426 3.15 -8.51 0.30
C PHE A 426 4.07 -9.21 1.32
N GLU A 427 4.13 -10.54 1.29
CA GLU A 427 5.05 -11.31 2.14
C GLU A 427 6.52 -11.02 1.82
N GLN A 428 6.88 -10.88 0.54
CA GLN A 428 8.24 -10.50 0.16
C GLN A 428 8.62 -9.13 0.72
N MET A 429 7.72 -8.16 0.68
CA MET A 429 7.97 -6.84 1.24
C MET A 429 8.12 -6.87 2.76
N MET A 430 7.15 -7.48 3.44
CA MET A 430 7.06 -7.42 4.89
C MET A 430 8.08 -8.32 5.60
N LEU A 431 8.47 -9.42 4.97
CA LEU A 431 9.33 -10.43 5.60
C LEU A 431 10.75 -10.50 4.99
N ASN A 432 10.90 -10.18 3.70
CA ASN A 432 12.19 -10.32 2.99
C ASN A 432 12.80 -8.98 2.55
N GLY A 433 12.06 -7.87 2.70
CA GLY A 433 12.52 -6.50 2.44
C GLY A 433 12.71 -6.12 0.98
N THR A 434 12.64 -7.04 0.01
CA THR A 434 12.72 -6.68 -1.42
C THR A 434 11.80 -7.58 -2.23
N VAL A 435 11.10 -6.97 -3.20
CA VAL A 435 10.32 -7.71 -4.19
C VAL A 435 11.27 -8.24 -5.26
N GLY A 436 11.09 -9.51 -5.61
CA GLY A 436 11.94 -10.16 -6.58
C GLY A 436 11.47 -11.55 -6.92
N HIS A 437 12.23 -12.21 -7.78
CA HIS A 437 12.06 -13.63 -8.01
C HIS A 437 12.16 -14.39 -6.68
N ALA A 438 11.24 -15.34 -6.47
CA ALA A 438 11.24 -16.19 -5.30
C ALA A 438 12.64 -16.79 -5.10
N ARG A 439 13.28 -16.46 -3.97
CA ARG A 439 14.59 -17.03 -3.62
C ARG A 439 14.35 -18.42 -3.07
N VAL A 440 14.87 -19.45 -3.74
CA VAL A 440 14.90 -20.80 -3.18
C VAL A 440 15.89 -20.81 -2.01
N ARG A 441 15.38 -20.89 -0.79
CA ARG A 441 16.22 -21.11 0.41
C ARG A 441 16.71 -22.56 0.41
N LEU A 442 17.93 -22.79 -0.11
CA LEU A 442 18.59 -24.08 0.01
C LEU A 442 19.08 -24.27 1.46
N ARG A 443 18.32 -24.99 2.30
CA ARG A 443 18.82 -25.46 3.60
C ARG A 443 19.80 -26.61 3.39
N LYS A 444 21.10 -26.35 3.53
CA LYS A 444 22.11 -27.41 3.61
C LYS A 444 22.13 -27.97 5.03
N TYR A 445 21.55 -29.15 5.24
CA TYR A 445 21.83 -29.93 6.45
C TYR A 445 23.23 -30.53 6.30
N LEU A 446 24.23 -29.87 6.90
CA LEU A 446 25.52 -30.52 7.15
C LEU A 446 25.35 -31.42 8.38
N SER A 447 25.33 -32.73 8.17
CA SER A 447 25.45 -33.69 9.27
C SER A 447 26.74 -33.42 10.03
N ASN A 448 26.61 -33.18 11.35
CA ASN A 448 27.64 -33.16 12.39
C ASN A 448 28.27 -31.84 12.84
N THR A 449 27.75 -30.67 12.48
CA THR A 449 28.05 -29.43 13.24
C THR A 449 26.84 -28.49 13.28
N ASN A 450 26.46 -28.04 14.48
CA ASN A 450 25.35 -27.10 14.77
C ASN A 450 25.61 -25.68 14.23
N HIS A 451 25.90 -25.53 12.94
CA HIS A 451 26.05 -24.24 12.28
C HIS A 451 25.10 -24.16 11.08
N LEU A 452 24.03 -23.38 11.26
CA LEU A 452 23.17 -22.91 10.16
C LEU A 452 23.98 -21.93 9.32
N ILE A 453 24.14 -22.22 8.03
CA ILE A 453 24.68 -21.26 7.05
C ILE A 453 23.49 -20.82 6.18
N ASP A 454 23.01 -19.59 6.38
CA ASP A 454 21.99 -18.97 5.53
C ASP A 454 22.67 -18.42 4.27
N LEU A 455 22.50 -19.11 3.14
CA LEU A 455 23.03 -18.66 1.85
C LEU A 455 22.01 -17.72 1.20
N ASN A 456 22.12 -16.44 1.54
CA ASN A 456 21.14 -15.41 1.18
C ASN A 456 21.33 -14.81 -0.24
N VAL A 457 21.88 -15.59 -1.18
CA VAL A 457 22.27 -15.09 -2.50
C VAL A 457 21.93 -16.16 -3.52
N PHE A 458 21.04 -15.83 -4.46
CA PHE A 458 20.96 -16.25 -5.87
C PHE A 458 19.49 -16.28 -6.33
N ASN A 459 19.19 -15.47 -7.35
CA ASN A 459 17.96 -15.57 -8.14
C ASN A 459 18.05 -16.86 -8.98
N VAL A 460 17.43 -17.94 -8.49
CA VAL A 460 17.35 -19.22 -9.20
C VAL A 460 15.91 -19.41 -9.63
N ILE A 461 15.66 -19.42 -10.94
CA ILE A 461 14.36 -19.83 -11.49
C ILE A 461 14.41 -21.35 -11.62
N LEU A 462 13.47 -22.05 -10.97
CA LEU A 462 13.27 -23.48 -11.11
C LEU A 462 12.13 -23.75 -12.10
N VAL A 463 12.40 -24.53 -13.14
CA VAL A 463 11.39 -25.00 -14.11
C VAL A 463 11.34 -26.52 -14.05
N GLN A 464 10.15 -27.09 -13.86
CA GLN A 464 9.93 -28.53 -13.89
C GLN A 464 9.70 -28.98 -15.34
N ASP A 465 10.53 -29.88 -15.84
CA ASP A 465 10.34 -30.51 -17.16
C ASP A 465 9.32 -31.66 -17.06
N LYS A 466 8.78 -32.09 -18.19
CA LYS A 466 7.75 -33.14 -18.34
C LYS A 466 8.20 -34.52 -17.85
N ASP A 467 9.49 -34.69 -17.55
CA ASP A 467 10.13 -35.92 -17.08
C ASP A 467 10.54 -35.86 -15.57
N ASP A 468 9.96 -34.95 -14.77
CA ASP A 468 10.25 -34.75 -13.34
C ASP A 468 11.68 -34.26 -13.00
N GLU A 469 12.43 -33.75 -13.97
CA GLU A 469 13.72 -33.07 -13.75
C GLU A 469 13.54 -31.56 -13.48
N TRP A 470 14.28 -31.04 -12.50
CA TRP A 470 14.28 -29.62 -12.13
C TRP A 470 15.45 -28.88 -12.79
N LEU A 471 15.15 -27.88 -13.62
CA LEU A 471 16.15 -27.02 -14.25
C LEU A 471 16.33 -25.71 -13.48
N ALA A 472 17.56 -25.36 -13.13
CA ALA A 472 17.91 -24.10 -12.49
C ALA A 472 18.51 -23.10 -13.49
N PHE A 473 17.88 -21.92 -13.62
CA PHE A 473 18.39 -20.83 -14.44
C PHE A 473 19.08 -19.78 -13.56
N LEU A 474 20.36 -19.55 -13.81
CA LEU A 474 21.10 -18.39 -13.32
C LEU A 474 21.25 -17.39 -14.48
N PRO A 475 21.14 -16.07 -14.24
CA PRO A 475 21.29 -15.09 -15.30
C PRO A 475 22.72 -15.16 -15.84
N ARG A 476 22.85 -15.80 -17.03
CA ARG A 476 24.00 -15.92 -17.95
C ARG A 476 24.49 -17.34 -18.31
N ARG A 477 24.01 -18.45 -17.71
CA ARG A 477 24.33 -19.83 -18.19
C ARG A 477 23.24 -20.85 -17.84
N ARG A 478 23.02 -21.85 -18.72
CA ARG A 478 22.21 -23.06 -18.44
C ARG A 478 23.07 -24.09 -17.69
N TYR A 479 22.54 -24.68 -16.62
CA TYR A 479 23.15 -25.81 -15.92
C TYR A 479 22.17 -26.98 -15.90
N ARG A 480 22.67 -28.21 -16.10
CA ARG A 480 21.90 -29.45 -15.91
C ARG A 480 22.10 -29.91 -14.46
N LEU A 481 21.01 -30.25 -13.78
CA LEU A 481 21.01 -30.77 -12.40
C LEU A 481 20.60 -32.24 -12.45
N ASP A 482 21.56 -33.13 -12.23
CA ASP A 482 21.25 -34.55 -12.04
C ASP A 482 20.90 -34.78 -10.56
N VAL A 483 19.67 -35.24 -10.29
CA VAL A 483 19.27 -35.71 -8.96
C VAL A 483 19.78 -37.14 -8.80
N VAL A 484 20.95 -37.30 -8.20
CA VAL A 484 21.43 -38.61 -7.77
C VAL A 484 20.83 -38.90 -6.40
N THR A 485 20.10 -40.00 -6.28
CA THR A 485 19.60 -40.53 -5.02
C THR A 485 20.74 -40.61 -3.98
N ASP A 486 20.44 -40.15 -2.77
CA ASP A 486 21.36 -39.82 -1.66
C ASP A 486 22.16 -38.51 -1.79
N LEU A 487 21.44 -37.40 -1.59
CA LEU A 487 21.88 -36.15 -0.94
C LEU A 487 23.34 -35.69 -1.20
N LYS A 488 23.76 -35.66 -2.48
CA LYS A 488 24.93 -34.88 -2.95
C LYS A 488 24.61 -34.21 -4.30
N MET A 489 24.38 -32.90 -4.29
CA MET A 489 24.42 -32.09 -5.52
C MET A 489 25.86 -32.03 -6.05
N VAL A 490 26.08 -32.48 -7.28
CA VAL A 490 27.34 -32.31 -8.01
C VAL A 490 27.08 -31.41 -9.22
N ILE A 491 27.63 -30.21 -9.24
CA ILE A 491 27.64 -29.34 -10.42
C ILE A 491 28.80 -29.82 -11.31
N LYS A 492 28.51 -30.46 -12.46
CA LYS A 492 29.51 -30.77 -13.48
C LYS A 492 29.50 -29.73 -14.60
N GLY A 493 30.64 -29.08 -14.83
CA GLY A 493 30.88 -28.24 -15.99
C GLY A 493 32.31 -27.72 -16.00
N ASP A 494 33.01 -27.90 -17.13
CA ASP A 494 34.41 -27.53 -17.29
C ASP A 494 34.64 -26.01 -17.20
N LEU A 495 35.54 -25.63 -16.29
CA LEU A 495 35.87 -24.25 -15.97
C LEU A 495 36.92 -23.71 -16.95
N VAL A 496 36.49 -23.11 -18.07
CA VAL A 496 37.39 -22.26 -18.88
C VAL A 496 37.49 -20.89 -18.21
N LEU A 497 38.57 -20.66 -17.47
CA LEU A 497 38.89 -19.42 -16.76
C LEU A 497 39.48 -18.38 -17.72
N SER A 498 38.72 -17.32 -18.07
CA SER A 498 39.33 -16.06 -18.54
C SER A 498 39.65 -15.17 -17.35
N ARG A 499 40.92 -14.77 -17.22
CA ARG A 499 41.47 -13.97 -16.12
C ARG A 499 40.76 -12.61 -15.98
N SER A 500 40.07 -12.38 -14.87
CA SER A 500 39.79 -11.03 -14.35
C SER A 500 39.86 -11.02 -12.82
N ALA A 501 40.40 -9.94 -12.26
CA ALA A 501 41.05 -9.88 -10.94
C ALA A 501 40.14 -9.91 -9.70
N ALA A 502 38.85 -10.24 -9.83
CA ALA A 502 37.89 -10.19 -8.72
C ALA A 502 37.85 -11.47 -7.84
N LEU A 503 38.58 -12.53 -8.21
CA LEU A 503 38.51 -13.84 -7.53
C LEU A 503 39.66 -14.13 -6.55
N TYR A 504 40.58 -13.18 -6.32
CA TYR A 504 41.71 -13.40 -5.41
C TYR A 504 41.28 -13.51 -3.93
N GLY A 505 40.14 -12.91 -3.56
CA GLY A 505 39.57 -13.01 -2.20
C GLY A 505 38.86 -14.34 -1.92
N LEU A 506 38.34 -15.01 -2.96
CA LEU A 506 37.59 -16.25 -2.82
C LEU A 506 38.52 -17.46 -2.58
N ARG A 507 39.71 -17.44 -3.21
CA ARG A 507 40.70 -18.52 -3.09
C ARG A 507 41.31 -18.62 -1.68
N ASN A 508 41.68 -17.49 -1.08
CA ASN A 508 42.26 -17.48 0.28
C ASN A 508 41.28 -17.92 1.37
N THR A 509 39.98 -17.72 1.15
CA THR A 509 38.93 -18.14 2.10
C THR A 509 38.68 -19.65 1.98
N LEU A 510 38.70 -20.20 0.76
CA LEU A 510 38.51 -21.63 0.51
C LEU A 510 39.73 -22.49 0.89
N GLU A 511 40.96 -22.01 0.67
CA GLU A 511 42.18 -22.74 1.06
C GLU A 511 42.37 -22.80 2.59
N LYS A 512 41.91 -21.78 3.34
CA LYS A 512 41.93 -21.80 4.82
C LYS A 512 40.87 -22.73 5.43
N LEU A 513 39.75 -22.95 4.74
CA LEU A 513 38.70 -23.88 5.16
C LEU A 513 39.08 -25.35 4.87
N ALA A 514 39.86 -25.61 3.82
CA ALA A 514 40.36 -26.95 3.50
C ALA A 514 41.48 -27.44 4.45
N ALA A 515 42.20 -26.54 5.11
CA ALA A 515 43.30 -26.90 6.04
C ALA A 515 42.84 -27.20 7.49
N ARG A 516 41.54 -27.24 7.76
CA ARG A 516 40.96 -27.55 9.09
C ARG A 516 39.85 -28.63 9.06
N CYS A 517 39.81 -29.46 8.02
CA CYS A 517 38.98 -30.67 7.96
C CYS A 517 39.87 -31.90 7.84
#